data_AF-A0A118HZV3-F1
#
_entry.id   AF-A0A118HZV3-F1
#
_cell.length_a   1.000
_cell.length_b   1.000
_cell.length_c   1.000
_cell.angle_alpha   90.00
_cell.angle_beta   90.00
_cell.angle_gamma   90.00
#
_symmetry.space_group_name_H-M   'P 1'
#
loop_
_entity.id
_entity.type
_entity.pdbx_description
1 polymer ?
#
loop_
_entity_poly.entity_id
_entity_poly.type
_entity_poly.pdbx_seq_one_letter_code
_entity_poly.pdbx_strand_id
1 'polypeptide(L)'
;MHKIRRARNLGHAILDRSFCSTVAFKMAATQRIDEASFHEIQRAFYASEHVAPDLVVMIMSTPHVSSIGLEKRGDAGLFTQAFLEAWWHGFRRAARALELSGVPVRYVPNSKTPFYRSVVRESKK
;
A
#
# COMPACT_ATOMS: atom_id res chain seq x y z
N MET A 1 -10.41 5.14 6.07
CA MET A 1 -10.60 6.37 6.85
C MET A 1 -10.77 6.14 8.34
N HIS A 2 -11.61 5.20 8.81
CA HIS A 2 -11.78 4.96 10.27
C HIS A 2 -10.49 4.55 11.03
N LYS A 3 -9.60 3.76 10.39
CA LYS A 3 -8.34 3.30 11.00
C LYS A 3 -7.33 4.43 11.23
N ILE A 4 -7.20 5.36 10.26
CA ILE A 4 -6.31 6.53 10.34
C ILE A 4 -6.81 7.51 11.39
N ARG A 5 -8.12 7.80 11.41
CA ARG A 5 -8.72 8.63 12.48
C ARG A 5 -8.55 8.02 13.88
N ARG A 6 -8.59 6.69 14.01
CA ARG A 6 -8.26 6.00 15.28
C ARG A 6 -6.78 6.03 15.61
N ALA A 7 -5.89 5.89 14.62
CA ALA A 7 -4.44 5.98 14.80
C ALA A 7 -3.99 7.32 15.40
N ARG A 8 -4.63 8.43 15.00
CA ARG A 8 -4.39 9.78 15.54
C ARG A 8 -4.56 9.89 17.06
N ASN A 9 -5.38 9.02 17.67
CA ASN A 9 -5.63 9.00 19.11
C ASN A 9 -4.70 8.06 19.89
N LEU A 10 -3.94 7.19 19.22
CA LEU A 10 -3.16 6.11 19.85
C LEU A 10 -1.66 6.42 20.00
N GLY A 11 -1.18 7.56 19.49
CA GLY A 11 0.22 7.99 19.57
C GLY A 11 1.16 7.22 18.63
N HIS A 12 1.16 5.89 18.71
CA HIS A 12 1.79 5.00 17.74
C HIS A 12 0.80 3.89 17.35
N ALA A 13 0.42 3.85 16.08
CA ALA A 13 -0.44 2.79 15.55
C ALA A 13 0.26 2.04 14.43
N ILE A 14 0.09 0.71 14.42
CA ILE A 14 0.48 -0.14 13.30
C ILE A 14 -0.77 -0.43 12.48
N LEU A 15 -0.79 0.05 11.24
CA LEU A 15 -1.90 -0.12 10.31
C LEU A 15 -1.57 -1.21 9.30
N ASP A 16 -2.48 -2.19 9.19
CA ASP A 16 -2.50 -3.10 8.05
C ASP A 16 -3.07 -2.37 6.82
N ARG A 17 -2.20 -2.19 5.83
CA ARG A 17 -2.38 -1.38 4.61
C ARG A 17 -2.49 0.12 4.89
N SER A 18 -2.29 0.91 3.84
CA SER A 18 -2.41 2.37 3.88
C SER A 18 -3.23 2.91 2.71
N PHE A 19 -3.45 4.23 2.71
CA PHE A 19 -4.06 4.91 1.58
C PHE A 19 -3.33 4.61 0.25
N CYS A 20 -2.01 4.47 0.31
CA CYS A 20 -1.19 4.09 -0.84
C CYS A 20 -1.58 2.72 -1.42
N SER A 21 -2.03 1.77 -0.60
CA SER A 21 -2.54 0.48 -1.06
C SER A 21 -3.84 0.62 -1.87
N THR A 22 -4.72 1.55 -1.46
CA THR A 22 -5.97 1.85 -2.18
C THR A 22 -5.68 2.46 -3.55
N VAL A 23 -4.75 3.42 -3.61
CA VAL A 23 -4.42 4.04 -4.90
C VAL A 23 -3.69 3.06 -5.81
N ALA A 24 -2.75 2.26 -5.29
CA ALA A 24 -2.10 1.20 -6.06
C ALA A 24 -3.11 0.19 -6.65
N PHE A 25 -4.16 -0.17 -5.90
CA PHE A 25 -5.26 -1.00 -6.40
C PHE A 25 -6.00 -0.30 -7.53
N LYS A 26 -6.34 0.99 -7.37
CA LYS A 26 -7.06 1.75 -8.37
C LYS A 26 -6.25 1.98 -9.65
N MET A 27 -4.93 2.17 -9.51
CA MET A 27 -3.99 2.20 -10.64
C MET A 27 -4.05 0.89 -11.42
N ALA A 28 -4.00 -0.25 -10.73
CA ALA A 28 -4.08 -1.56 -11.38
C ALA A 28 -5.43 -1.81 -12.04
N ALA A 29 -6.53 -1.39 -11.41
CA ALA A 29 -7.89 -1.62 -11.89
C ALA A 29 -8.26 -0.75 -13.09
N THR A 30 -7.72 0.46 -13.17
CA THR A 30 -8.19 1.46 -14.15
C THR A 30 -7.13 1.89 -15.15
N GLN A 31 -5.83 1.75 -14.81
CA GLN A 31 -4.69 2.30 -15.56
C GLN A 31 -4.78 3.82 -15.83
N ARG A 32 -5.66 4.54 -15.12
CA ARG A 32 -5.93 5.97 -15.32
C ARG A 32 -5.15 6.90 -14.40
N ILE A 33 -4.46 6.35 -13.41
CA ILE A 33 -3.67 7.12 -12.45
C ILE A 33 -2.20 6.86 -12.78
N ASP A 34 -1.52 7.88 -13.30
CA ASP A 34 -0.08 7.85 -13.49
C ASP A 34 0.67 8.15 -12.18
N GLU A 35 2.00 8.09 -12.23
CA GLU A 35 2.85 8.28 -11.05
C GLU A 35 2.80 9.72 -10.50
N ALA A 36 2.72 10.71 -11.39
CA ALA A 36 2.64 12.12 -11.00
C ALA A 36 1.32 12.41 -10.26
N SER A 37 0.20 11.99 -10.83
CA SER A 37 -1.13 12.09 -10.23
C SER A 37 -1.19 11.39 -8.87
N PHE A 38 -0.55 10.22 -8.77
CA PHE A 38 -0.48 9.51 -7.50
C PHE A 38 0.29 10.29 -6.43
N HIS A 39 1.43 10.90 -6.78
CA HIS A 39 2.22 11.70 -5.85
C HIS A 39 1.45 12.94 -5.34
N GLU A 40 0.66 13.59 -6.21
CA GLU A 40 -0.22 14.70 -5.81
C GLU A 40 -1.35 14.24 -4.88
N ILE A 41 -2.07 13.17 -5.24
CA ILE A 41 -3.15 12.59 -4.44
C ILE A 41 -2.64 12.18 -3.06
N GLN A 42 -1.47 11.55 -2.99
CA GLN A 42 -0.85 11.12 -1.74
C GLN A 42 -0.49 12.32 -0.85
N ARG A 43 0.18 13.35 -1.39
CA ARG A 43 0.52 14.56 -0.63
C ARG A 43 -0.72 15.27 -0.11
N ALA A 44 -1.74 15.45 -0.95
CA ALA A 44 -3.00 16.09 -0.55
C ALA A 44 -3.73 15.32 0.56
N PHE A 45 -3.72 13.98 0.50
CA PHE A 45 -4.34 13.13 1.51
C PHE A 45 -3.68 13.24 2.89
N TYR A 46 -2.36 13.09 2.97
CA TYR A 46 -1.67 13.16 4.26
C TYR A 46 -1.67 14.59 4.83
N ALA A 47 -1.63 15.60 3.97
CA ALA A 47 -1.79 16.99 4.38
C ALA A 47 -3.18 17.26 4.98
N SER A 48 -4.26 16.81 4.34
CA SER A 48 -5.63 17.05 4.83
C SER A 48 -5.96 16.28 6.10
N GLU A 49 -5.44 15.07 6.24
CA GLU A 49 -5.63 14.24 7.44
C GLU A 49 -4.66 14.61 8.58
N HIS A 50 -3.80 15.62 8.39
CA HIS A 50 -2.69 16.01 9.30
C HIS A 50 -2.05 14.79 9.97
N VAL A 51 -1.66 13.82 9.15
CA VAL A 51 -1.02 12.58 9.57
C VAL A 51 0.05 12.25 8.56
N ALA A 52 1.18 11.73 9.01
CA ALA A 52 2.23 11.24 8.13
C ALA A 52 2.67 9.85 8.60
N PRO A 53 3.03 8.95 7.68
CA PRO A 53 3.69 7.71 8.04
C PRO A 53 5.09 8.04 8.60
N ASP A 54 5.46 7.44 9.73
CA ASP A 54 6.84 7.43 10.23
C ASP A 54 7.69 6.37 9.55
N LEU A 55 7.03 5.26 9.19
CA LEU A 55 7.64 4.11 8.56
C LEU A 55 6.58 3.36 7.78
N VAL A 56 6.95 2.96 6.57
CA VAL A 56 6.16 2.04 5.76
C VAL A 56 6.98 0.77 5.55
N VAL A 57 6.46 -0.37 5.97
CA VAL A 57 7.06 -1.68 5.69
C VAL A 57 6.32 -2.30 4.51
N MET A 58 6.98 -2.35 3.36
CA MET A 58 6.48 -2.94 2.12
C MET A 58 6.79 -4.43 2.10
N ILE A 59 5.83 -5.22 2.53
CA ILE A 59 5.88 -6.68 2.41
C ILE A 59 5.49 -7.04 0.98
N MET A 60 6.41 -7.60 0.20
CA MET A 60 6.20 -7.82 -1.23
C MET A 60 6.34 -9.31 -1.56
N SER A 61 5.23 -9.93 -1.93
CA SER A 61 5.15 -11.28 -2.47
C SER A 61 5.08 -11.18 -3.99
N THR A 62 5.60 -12.18 -4.70
CA THR A 62 5.42 -12.22 -6.16
C THR A 62 3.94 -12.39 -6.51
N PRO A 63 3.50 -11.97 -7.71
CA PRO A 63 2.13 -12.21 -8.19
C PRO A 63 1.73 -13.69 -8.08
N HIS A 64 2.66 -14.61 -8.39
CA HIS A 64 2.44 -16.06 -8.26
C HIS A 64 2.13 -16.48 -6.81
N VAL A 65 2.92 -16.03 -5.82
CA VAL A 65 2.67 -16.32 -4.40
C VAL A 65 1.33 -15.74 -3.93
N SER A 66 0.95 -14.56 -4.46
CA SER A 66 -0.37 -13.97 -4.17
C SER A 66 -1.50 -14.83 -4.72
N SER A 67 -1.34 -15.41 -5.91
CA SER A 67 -2.33 -16.30 -6.54
C SER A 67 -2.57 -17.58 -5.73
N ILE A 68 -1.50 -18.27 -5.31
CA ILE A 68 -1.59 -19.43 -4.41
C ILE A 68 -2.31 -19.05 -3.10
N GLY A 69 -2.04 -17.83 -2.61
CA GLY A 69 -2.70 -17.26 -1.45
C GLY A 69 -4.20 -17.09 -1.57
N LEU A 70 -4.68 -16.65 -2.73
CA LEU A 70 -6.09 -16.50 -3.06
C LEU A 70 -6.77 -17.86 -3.10
N GLU A 71 -6.14 -18.83 -3.77
CA GLU A 71 -6.65 -20.18 -3.90
C GLU A 71 -6.88 -20.83 -2.53
N LYS A 72 -5.90 -20.75 -1.63
CA LYS A 72 -6.02 -21.29 -0.26
C LYS A 72 -7.13 -20.64 0.58
N ARG A 73 -7.62 -19.46 0.20
CA ARG A 73 -8.70 -18.74 0.88
C ARG A 73 -10.08 -18.99 0.26
N GLY A 74 -10.15 -19.73 -0.84
CA GLY A 74 -11.38 -19.90 -1.63
C GLY A 74 -11.67 -18.73 -2.57
N ASP A 75 -10.73 -17.78 -2.73
CA ASP A 75 -10.85 -16.60 -3.60
C ASP A 75 -10.18 -16.84 -4.97
N ALA A 76 -10.08 -18.10 -5.40
CA ALA A 76 -9.48 -18.47 -6.68
C ALA A 76 -10.20 -17.74 -7.83
N GLY A 77 -9.43 -17.15 -8.74
CA GLY A 77 -9.97 -16.43 -9.91
C GLY A 77 -10.54 -15.03 -9.60
N LEU A 78 -10.50 -14.56 -8.35
CA LEU A 78 -10.96 -13.21 -8.00
C LEU A 78 -10.23 -12.10 -8.79
N PHE A 79 -8.94 -12.33 -9.10
CA PHE A 79 -8.13 -11.42 -9.89
C PHE A 79 -7.39 -12.15 -10.99
N THR A 80 -7.27 -11.51 -12.15
CA THR A 80 -6.43 -12.01 -13.25
C THR A 80 -4.94 -11.87 -12.89
N GLN A 81 -4.09 -12.69 -13.50
CA GLN A 81 -2.64 -12.59 -13.35
C GLN A 81 -2.12 -11.20 -13.74
N ALA A 82 -2.62 -10.64 -14.85
CA ALA A 82 -2.28 -9.30 -15.31
C ALA A 82 -2.65 -8.22 -14.27
N PHE A 83 -3.80 -8.35 -13.60
CA PHE A 83 -4.18 -7.46 -12.51
C PHE A 83 -3.22 -7.57 -11.32
N LEU A 84 -2.86 -8.80 -10.92
CA LEU A 84 -1.93 -9.02 -9.80
C LEU A 84 -0.55 -8.42 -10.07
N GLU A 85 -0.07 -8.52 -11.32
CA GLU A 85 1.17 -7.89 -11.79
C GLU A 85 1.08 -6.36 -11.78
N ALA A 86 0.03 -5.79 -12.39
CA ALA A 86 -0.19 -4.35 -12.39
C ALA A 86 -0.28 -3.79 -10.95
N TRP A 87 -0.94 -4.52 -10.05
CA TRP A 87 -1.05 -4.13 -8.66
C TRP A 87 0.29 -4.23 -7.92
N TRP A 88 1.08 -5.26 -8.18
CA TRP A 88 2.45 -5.38 -7.66
C TRP A 88 3.33 -4.20 -8.08
N HIS A 89 3.28 -3.79 -9.34
CA HIS A 89 3.98 -2.60 -9.82
C HIS A 89 3.44 -1.31 -9.18
N GLY A 90 2.12 -1.20 -9.02
CA GLY A 90 1.47 -0.09 -8.33
C GLY A 90 2.01 0.10 -6.91
N PHE A 91 2.23 -0.99 -6.15
CA PHE A 91 2.82 -0.90 -4.82
C PHE A 91 4.27 -0.39 -4.82
N ARG A 92 5.07 -0.76 -5.83
CA ARG A 92 6.44 -0.26 -5.95
C ARG A 92 6.48 1.24 -6.23
N ARG A 93 5.62 1.72 -7.15
CA ARG A 93 5.45 3.16 -7.39
C ARG A 93 4.94 3.87 -6.13
N ALA A 94 4.02 3.21 -5.41
CA ALA A 94 3.48 3.70 -4.17
C ALA A 94 4.54 3.95 -3.09
N ALA A 95 5.41 2.96 -2.90
CA ALA A 95 6.55 3.04 -2.01
C ALA A 95 7.54 4.14 -2.45
N ARG A 96 7.85 4.22 -3.74
CA ARG A 96 8.79 5.21 -4.27
C ARG A 96 8.33 6.65 -4.02
N ALA A 97 7.05 6.95 -4.21
CA ALA A 97 6.51 8.28 -3.93
C ALA A 97 6.63 8.67 -2.44
N LEU A 98 6.45 7.70 -1.54
CA LEU A 98 6.59 7.92 -0.11
C LEU A 98 8.06 8.21 0.24
N GLU A 99 9.00 7.44 -0.30
CA GLU A 99 10.44 7.70 -0.14
C GLU A 99 10.82 9.10 -0.63
N LEU A 100 10.34 9.51 -1.81
CA LEU A 100 10.58 10.84 -2.37
C LEU A 100 9.95 11.97 -1.53
N SER A 101 8.89 11.66 -0.78
CA SER A 101 8.26 12.58 0.18
C SER A 101 8.95 12.59 1.55
N GLY A 102 10.09 11.88 1.70
CA GLY A 102 10.86 11.83 2.94
C GLY A 102 10.33 10.81 3.96
N VAL A 103 9.39 9.94 3.59
CA VAL A 103 8.88 8.87 4.45
C VAL A 103 9.83 7.67 4.36
N PRO A 104 10.37 7.16 5.48
CA PRO A 104 11.15 5.93 5.49
C PRO A 104 10.34 4.73 4.98
N VAL A 105 10.89 3.99 4.02
CA VAL A 105 10.30 2.74 3.51
C VAL A 105 11.26 1.58 3.72
N ARG A 106 10.78 0.51 4.35
CA ARG A 106 11.50 -0.76 4.51
C ARG A 106 10.89 -1.82 3.61
N TYR A 107 11.69 -2.42 2.74
CA TYR A 107 11.23 -3.51 1.87
C TYR A 107 11.47 -4.86 2.53
N VAL A 108 10.48 -5.74 2.47
CA VAL A 108 10.60 -7.17 2.80
C VAL A 108 10.31 -7.96 1.52
N PRO A 109 11.35 -8.22 0.70
CA PRO A 109 11.18 -8.92 -0.58
C PRO A 109 10.89 -10.41 -0.35
N ASN A 110 10.34 -11.07 -1.36
CA ASN A 110 10.10 -12.52 -1.37
C ASN A 110 9.31 -13.03 -0.17
N SER A 111 8.35 -12.22 0.29
CA SER A 111 7.46 -12.64 1.36
C SER A 111 6.69 -13.89 0.95
N LYS A 112 6.75 -14.93 1.78
CA LYS A 112 5.87 -16.10 1.66
C LYS A 112 4.43 -15.79 2.07
N THR A 113 4.19 -14.61 2.64
CA THR A 113 2.87 -14.22 3.10
C THR A 113 2.06 -13.70 1.92
N PRO A 114 0.89 -14.28 1.63
CA PRO A 114 0.20 -14.02 0.36
C PRO A 114 -0.44 -12.63 0.22
N PHE A 115 -0.64 -11.87 1.31
CA PHE A 115 -1.53 -10.70 1.28
C PHE A 115 -1.16 -9.44 2.07
N TYR A 116 0.01 -9.36 2.71
CA TYR A 116 0.44 -8.08 3.27
C TYR A 116 1.20 -7.31 2.22
N ARG A 117 0.80 -6.05 1.99
CA ARG A 117 1.43 -5.20 0.97
C ARG A 117 1.84 -3.81 1.46
N SER A 118 1.46 -3.43 2.68
CA SER A 118 2.16 -2.42 3.47
C SER A 118 1.73 -2.51 4.93
N VAL A 119 2.67 -2.26 5.85
CA VAL A 119 2.39 -2.02 7.26
C VAL A 119 2.88 -0.61 7.58
N VAL A 120 2.02 0.23 8.15
CA VAL A 120 2.35 1.64 8.38
C VAL A 120 2.36 1.96 9.86
N ARG A 121 3.43 2.62 10.31
CA ARG A 121 3.45 3.34 11.59
C ARG A 121 3.12 4.79 11.32
N GLU A 122 2.12 5.36 11.99
CA GLU A 122 1.80 6.79 11.94
C GLU A 122 2.17 7.44 13.28
N SER A 123 2.81 8.62 13.26
CA SER A 123 2.94 9.50 14.44
C SER A 123 2.15 10.79 14.23
N LYS A 124 1.80 11.38 15.36
CA LYS A 124 1.30 12.75 15.41
C LYS A 124 2.50 13.69 15.21
N LYS A 125 2.43 14.56 14.21
CA LYS A 125 3.27 15.77 14.18
C LYS A 125 2.80 16.76 15.24
#